data_AF-A0A6J4TEA8-F1
#
_entry.id   AF-A0A6J4TEA8-F1
#
_cell.length_a   1.000
_cell.length_b   1.000
_cell.length_c   1.000
_cell.angle_alpha   90.00
_cell.angle_beta   90.00
_cell.angle_gamma   90.00
#
_symmetry.space_group_name_H-M   'P 1'
#
loop_
_entity.id
_entity.type
_entity.pdbx_description
1 polymer ?
#
loop_
_entity_poly.entity_id
_entity_poly.type
_entity_poly.pdbx_seq_one_letter_code
_entity_poly.pdbx_strand_id
1 'polypeptide(L)'
;MFDVALPELLLVALVALLVIGPKDLPRVLYKVGQWLARARGVARHFRSGLDDMVRQAELEDMEKQWAKHNADIMREHPNPPRAVEVGPADPDAPAEPAPPAPPPSAP
;
A
#
# COMPACT_ATOMS: atom_id res chain seq x y z
N MET A 1 18.24 28.23 12.88
CA MET A 1 18.33 29.70 12.66
C MET A 1 16.95 30.33 12.42
N PHE A 2 15.85 29.68 12.83
CA PHE A 2 14.50 30.25 12.83
C PHE A 2 13.97 30.10 14.25
N ASP A 3 14.25 31.11 15.08
CA ASP A 3 13.64 31.25 16.39
C ASP A 3 12.31 31.98 16.18
N VAL A 4 11.29 31.23 15.75
CA VAL A 4 9.92 31.77 15.66
C VAL A 4 9.27 31.50 16.99
N ALA A 5 9.59 32.34 17.97
CA ALA A 5 8.88 32.31 19.23
C ALA A 5 7.50 32.97 19.08
N LEU A 6 6.67 32.81 20.12
CA LEU A 6 5.34 33.41 20.17
C LEU A 6 5.29 34.91 19.81
N PRO A 7 6.23 35.78 20.25
CA PRO A 7 6.17 37.20 19.89
C PRO A 7 6.40 37.47 18.40
N GLU A 8 7.31 36.76 17.74
CA GLU A 8 7.56 36.90 16.29
C GLU A 8 6.33 36.47 15.49
N LEU A 9 5.67 35.38 15.89
CA LEU A 9 4.43 34.93 15.25
C LEU A 9 3.31 35.97 15.40
N LEU A 10 3.18 36.60 16.58
CA LEU A 10 2.23 37.69 16.82
C LEU A 10 2.52 38.91 15.94
N LEU A 11 3.79 39.28 15.77
CA LEU A 11 4.18 40.38 14.90
C LEU A 11 3.80 40.08 13.44
N VAL A 12 4.09 38.88 12.94
CA VAL A 12 3.69 38.47 11.59
C VAL A 12 2.17 38.46 11.44
N ALA A 13 1.43 37.96 12.43
CA ALA A 13 -0.03 37.99 12.42
C ALA A 13 -0.58 39.42 12.37
N LEU A 14 0.01 40.35 13.12
CA LEU A 14 -0.38 41.76 13.10
C LEU A 14 -0.10 42.40 11.73
N VAL A 15 1.06 42.15 11.15
CA VAL A 15 1.40 42.63 9.80
C VAL A 15 0.46 42.04 8.75
N ALA A 16 0.16 40.74 8.82
CA ALA A 16 -0.78 40.08 7.92
C ALA A 16 -2.20 40.69 8.04
N LEU A 17 -2.66 40.98 9.25
CA LEU A 17 -3.93 41.68 9.49
C LEU A 17 -3.94 43.09 8.90
N LEU A 18 -2.82 43.81 8.94
CA LEU A 18 -2.68 45.17 8.39
C LEU A 18 -2.67 45.17 6.86
N VAL A 19 -1.93 44.25 6.24
CA VAL A 19 -1.75 44.17 4.79
C VAL A 19 -2.98 43.59 4.11
N ILE A 20 -3.52 42.48 4.64
CA ILE A 20 -4.65 41.77 4.04
C ILE A 20 -5.97 42.34 4.57
N GLY A 21 -6.01 42.78 5.83
CA GLY A 21 -7.22 43.20 6.51
C GLY A 21 -7.81 42.07 7.38
N PRO A 22 -8.37 42.39 8.57
CA PRO A 22 -8.92 41.39 9.49
C PRO A 22 -10.14 40.63 8.93
N LYS A 23 -10.88 41.24 7.99
CA LYS A 23 -12.04 40.62 7.33
C LYS A 23 -11.65 39.69 6.18
N ASP A 24 -10.53 39.97 5.52
CA ASP A 24 -10.10 39.20 4.35
C ASP A 24 -9.17 38.05 4.71
N LEU A 25 -8.40 38.17 5.80
CA LEU A 25 -7.56 37.10 6.35
C LEU A 25 -8.30 35.75 6.53
N PRO A 26 -9.50 35.67 7.16
CA PRO A 26 -10.23 34.41 7.25
C PRO A 26 -10.58 33.88 5.85
N ARG A 27 -10.99 34.74 4.92
CA ARG A 27 -11.34 34.32 3.56
C ARG A 27 -10.13 33.80 2.77
N VAL A 28 -8.96 34.36 2.99
CA VAL A 28 -7.68 33.87 2.42
C VAL A 28 -7.30 32.52 3.02
N LEU A 29 -7.37 32.35 4.34
CA LEU A 29 -7.13 31.08 5.01
C LEU A 29 -8.05 29.97 4.48
N TYR A 30 -9.34 30.26 4.26
CA TYR A 30 -10.26 29.31 3.63
C TYR A 30 -9.81 28.89 2.23
N LYS A 31 -9.40 29.83 1.38
CA LYS A 31 -8.92 29.53 0.02
C LYS A 31 -7.64 28.71 0.04
N VAL A 32 -6.66 29.09 0.85
CA VAL A 32 -5.39 28.37 1.01
C VAL A 32 -5.65 26.97 1.57
N GLY A 33 -6.48 26.85 2.60
CA GLY A 33 -6.87 25.58 3.19
C GLY A 33 -7.56 24.67 2.18
N GLN A 34 -8.48 25.19 1.36
CA GLN A 34 -9.12 24.42 0.29
C GLN A 34 -8.11 23.96 -0.77
N TRP A 35 -7.13 24.79 -1.13
CA TRP A 35 -6.05 24.43 -2.04
C TRP A 35 -5.18 23.31 -1.46
N LEU A 36 -4.78 23.44 -0.20
CA LEU A 36 -3.99 22.44 0.51
C LEU A 36 -4.75 21.12 0.67
N ALA A 37 -6.06 21.18 0.94
CA ALA A 37 -6.93 20.02 1.03
C ALA A 37 -7.05 19.27 -0.31
N ARG A 38 -7.16 20.01 -1.42
CA ARG A 38 -7.14 19.42 -2.78
C ARG A 38 -5.80 18.76 -3.06
N ALA A 39 -4.68 19.44 -2.78
CA ALA A 39 -3.35 18.87 -2.93
C ALA A 39 -3.16 17.59 -2.09
N ARG A 40 -3.68 17.59 -0.85
CA ARG A 40 -3.70 16.41 0.04
C ARG A 40 -4.52 15.26 -0.54
N GLY A 41 -5.68 15.56 -1.15
CA GLY A 41 -6.51 14.58 -1.84
C GLY A 41 -5.80 13.95 -3.03
N VAL A 42 -5.18 14.79 -3.86
CA VAL A 42 -4.35 14.36 -5.00
C VAL A 42 -3.17 13.49 -4.55
N ALA A 43 -2.45 13.90 -3.51
CA ALA A 43 -1.35 13.10 -2.93
C ALA A 43 -1.83 11.73 -2.41
N ARG A 44 -3.08 11.63 -1.93
CA ARG A 44 -3.67 10.35 -1.49
C ARG A 44 -3.90 9.40 -2.66
N HIS A 45 -4.30 9.91 -3.83
CA HIS A 45 -4.41 9.13 -5.07
C HIS A 45 -3.06 8.73 -5.64
N PHE A 46 -2.05 9.60 -5.53
CA PHE A 46 -0.68 9.23 -5.87
C PHE A 46 -0.13 8.15 -4.96
N ARG A 47 -0.48 8.17 -3.67
CA ARG A 47 -0.07 7.12 -2.74
C ARG A 47 -0.67 5.77 -3.10
N SER A 48 -1.96 5.70 -3.45
CA SER A 48 -2.55 4.46 -3.94
C SER A 48 -1.93 3.98 -5.25
N GLY A 49 -1.65 4.88 -6.20
CA GLY A 49 -0.99 4.51 -7.46
C GLY A 49 0.48 4.11 -7.28
N LEU A 50 1.18 4.73 -6.34
CA LEU A 50 2.53 4.33 -5.95
C LEU A 50 2.52 3.01 -5.21
N ASP A 51 1.56 2.73 -4.32
CA ASP A 51 1.44 1.42 -3.67
C ASP A 51 1.22 0.30 -4.72
N ASP A 52 0.43 0.56 -5.77
CA ASP A 52 0.25 -0.39 -6.88
C ASP A 52 1.54 -0.60 -7.69
N MET A 53 2.29 0.47 -7.98
CA MET A 53 3.58 0.39 -8.67
C MET A 53 4.68 -0.22 -7.80
N VAL A 54 4.73 0.10 -6.52
CA VAL A 54 5.67 -0.47 -5.54
C VAL A 54 5.39 -1.94 -5.39
N ARG A 55 4.12 -2.35 -5.33
CA ARG A 55 3.78 -3.77 -5.30
C ARG A 55 4.23 -4.50 -6.58
N GLN A 56 4.17 -3.85 -7.74
CA GLN A 56 4.75 -4.40 -8.98
C GLN A 56 6.29 -4.44 -8.93
N ALA A 57 6.95 -3.43 -8.38
CA ALA A 57 8.40 -3.40 -8.22
C ALA A 57 8.90 -4.41 -7.18
N GLU A 58 8.16 -4.60 -6.08
CA GLU A 58 8.40 -5.67 -5.10
C GLU A 58 8.22 -7.04 -5.75
N LEU A 59 7.25 -7.23 -6.66
CA LEU A 59 7.09 -8.48 -7.39
C LEU A 59 8.29 -8.80 -8.29
N GLU A 60 8.84 -7.82 -9.02
CA GLU A 60 10.06 -8.02 -9.83
C GLU A 60 11.29 -8.38 -8.99
N ASP A 61 11.47 -7.76 -7.83
CA ASP A 61 12.59 -8.05 -6.95
C ASP A 61 12.42 -9.38 -6.19
N MET A 62 11.18 -9.74 -5.81
CA MET A 62 10.86 -11.04 -5.23
C MET A 62 11.08 -12.18 -6.24
N GLU A 63 10.73 -11.99 -7.51
CA GLU A 63 10.93 -12.98 -8.57
C GLU A 63 12.42 -13.22 -8.87
N LYS A 64 13.25 -12.16 -8.86
CA LYS A 64 14.72 -12.28 -8.93
C LYS A 64 15.31 -12.99 -7.72
N GLN A 65 14.81 -12.72 -6.52
CA GLN A 65 15.28 -13.39 -5.30
C GLN A 65 14.88 -14.88 -5.30
N TRP A 66 13.65 -15.21 -5.72
CA TRP A 66 13.19 -16.58 -5.86
C TRP A 66 13.97 -17.34 -6.93
N ALA A 67 14.24 -16.72 -8.08
CA ALA A 67 15.04 -17.33 -9.14
C ALA A 67 16.48 -17.62 -8.71
N LYS A 68 17.12 -16.70 -7.97
CA LYS A 68 18.45 -16.93 -7.39
C LYS A 68 18.43 -18.04 -6.35
N HIS A 69 17.48 -18.01 -5.42
CA HIS A 69 17.35 -19.03 -4.38
C HIS A 69 17.08 -20.42 -4.97
N ASN A 70 16.22 -20.51 -5.98
CA ASN A 70 15.94 -21.76 -6.68
C ASN A 70 17.15 -22.26 -7.50
N ALA A 71 17.90 -21.34 -8.13
CA ALA A 71 19.13 -21.68 -8.84
C ALA A 71 20.23 -22.21 -7.89
N ASP A 72 20.32 -21.65 -6.68
CA ASP A 72 21.24 -22.13 -5.65
C ASP A 72 20.82 -23.50 -5.12
N ILE A 73 19.52 -23.73 -4.86
CA ILE A 73 18.98 -25.05 -4.47
C ILE A 73 19.23 -26.11 -5.55
N MET A 74 19.06 -25.76 -6.83
CA MET A 74 19.32 -26.67 -7.97
C MET A 74 20.81 -26.97 -8.15
N ARG A 75 21.69 -26.07 -7.71
CA ARG A 75 23.14 -26.28 -7.68
C ARG A 75 23.57 -27.20 -6.54
N GLU A 76 22.94 -27.07 -5.38
CA GLU A 76 23.26 -27.86 -4.20
C GLU A 76 22.62 -29.26 -4.22
N HIS A 77 21.50 -29.45 -4.93
CA HIS A 77 20.85 -30.76 -5.10
C HIS A 77 20.62 -31.10 -6.58
N PRO A 78 21.65 -31.61 -7.29
CA PRO A 78 21.44 -32.30 -8.56
C PRO A 78 20.78 -33.66 -8.25
N ASN A 79 19.47 -33.67 -8.10
CA ASN A 79 18.73 -34.90 -7.89
C ASN A 79 18.74 -35.68 -9.23
N PRO A 80 19.38 -36.86 -9.31
CA PRO A 80 19.19 -37.72 -10.48
C PRO A 80 17.70 -38.07 -10.57
N PRO A 81 17.16 -38.31 -11.78
CA PRO A 81 15.73 -38.51 -11.96
C PRO A 81 15.33 -39.77 -11.18
N ARG A 82 14.80 -39.60 -9.97
CA ARG A 82 13.95 -40.63 -9.38
C ARG A 82 12.70 -40.63 -10.25
N ALA A 83 12.68 -41.60 -11.16
CA ALA A 83 11.45 -42.11 -11.73
C ALA A 83 10.43 -42.19 -10.61
N VAL A 84 9.41 -41.33 -10.67
CA VAL A 84 8.21 -41.50 -9.87
C VAL A 84 7.61 -42.79 -10.43
N GLU A 85 7.86 -43.90 -9.76
CA GLU A 85 7.02 -45.08 -9.93
C GLU A 85 5.62 -44.69 -9.49
N VAL A 86 4.81 -44.32 -10.47
CA VAL A 86 3.35 -44.21 -10.31
C VAL A 86 2.86 -45.65 -10.16
N GLY A 87 2.82 -46.13 -8.92
CA GLY A 87 2.05 -47.32 -8.56
C GLY A 87 0.57 -47.07 -8.86
N PRO A 88 -0.18 -48.09 -9.33
CA PRO A 88 -1.56 -47.90 -9.77
C PRO A 88 -2.42 -47.38 -8.61
N ALA A 89 -3.18 -46.31 -8.87
CA ALA A 89 -4.15 -45.78 -7.92
C ALA A 89 -5.27 -46.82 -7.72
N ASP A 90 -5.40 -47.32 -6.49
CA ASP A 90 -6.48 -48.20 -6.07
C ASP A 90 -7.84 -47.48 -6.21
N PRO A 91 -8.81 -48.01 -6.97
CA PRO A 91 -10.09 -47.36 -7.24
C PRO A 91 -11.13 -47.48 -6.10
N ASP A 92 -10.78 -48.02 -4.92
CA ASP A 92 -11.73 -48.40 -3.87
C ASP A 92 -11.60 -47.59 -2.55
N ALA A 93 -11.04 -46.37 -2.60
CA ALA A 93 -11.04 -45.48 -1.43
C ALA A 93 -12.44 -44.86 -1.21
N PRO A 94 -13.10 -45.06 -0.05
CA PRO A 94 -14.43 -44.51 0.21
C PRO A 94 -14.44 -42.98 0.17
N ALA A 95 -15.35 -42.39 -0.60
CA ALA A 95 -15.55 -40.95 -0.69
C ALA A 95 -15.99 -40.38 0.66
N GLU A 96 -15.11 -39.60 1.30
CA GLU A 96 -15.41 -38.88 2.53
C GLU A 96 -16.41 -37.74 2.22
N PRO A 97 -17.57 -37.65 2.90
CA PRO A 97 -18.62 -36.70 2.56
C PRO A 97 -18.23 -35.28 2.98
N ALA A 98 -18.25 -34.35 2.02
CA ALA A 98 -18.03 -32.93 2.25
C ALA A 98 -19.05 -32.34 3.25
N PRO A 99 -18.63 -31.47 4.18
CA PRO A 99 -19.54 -30.85 5.15
C PRO A 99 -20.55 -29.91 4.46
N PRO A 100 -21.83 -29.90 4.88
CA PRO A 100 -22.88 -29.13 4.21
C PRO A 100 -22.73 -27.62 4.47
N ALA A 101 -22.81 -26.84 3.38
CA ALA A 101 -22.83 -25.38 3.43
C ALA A 101 -24.09 -24.85 4.15
N PRO A 102 -23.99 -23.76 4.94
CA PRO A 102 -25.14 -23.18 5.63
C PRO A 102 -26.12 -22.53 4.62
N PRO A 103 -27.44 -22.65 4.83
CA PRO A 103 -28.44 -22.13 3.91
C PRO A 103 -28.55 -20.60 3.93
N PRO A 104 -28.89 -19.96 2.80
CA PRO A 104 -29.12 -18.52 2.72
C PRO A 104 -30.47 -18.17 3.34
N SER A 105 -30.46 -17.37 4.41
CA SER A 105 -31.66 -16.72 4.93
C SER A 105 -31.71 -15.28 4.41
N ALA A 106 -32.67 -15.02 3.53
CA ALA A 106 -33.20 -13.70 3.16
C ALA A 106 -34.65 -13.62 3.70
N PRO A 107 -35.35 -12.47 3.66
CA PRO A 107 -34.97 -11.09 3.30
C PRO A 107 -34.81 -10.12 4.49
#